data_AF-A0A916ZWJ3-F1
#
_entry.id   AF-A0A916ZWJ3-F1
#
_cell.length_a   1.000
_cell.length_b   1.000
_cell.length_c   1.000
_cell.angle_alpha   90.00
_cell.angle_beta   90.00
_cell.angle_gamma   90.00
#
_symmetry.space_group_name_H-M   'P 1'
#
loop_
_entity.id
_entity.type
_entity.pdbx_description
1 polymer ?
#
loop_
_entity_poly.entity_id
_entity_poly.type
_entity_poly.pdbx_seq_one_letter_code
_entity_poly.pdbx_strand_id
1 'polypeptide(L)'
;MKAFAERLPFQPVLGGNASPMLKTLLLALAFAGMSLTSAEAQDARAHQHATMAPASPDGSPYAQATAAAMETMHAGMMSAPVTGDPDHDFLSQMIPHHQGAIDMAKAVLGSTEDPAIRNLAQSIITEQTYEITLMRSMLAASADTAKPVPETTP
;
A
#
# COMPACT_ATOMS: atom_id res chain seq x y z
N MET A 1 14.36 -16.54 -31.69
CA MET A 1 14.59 -15.12 -31.39
C MET A 1 14.67 -14.99 -29.88
N LYS A 2 15.89 -14.90 -29.35
CA LYS A 2 16.21 -14.84 -27.91
C LYS A 2 16.89 -13.50 -27.67
N ALA A 3 16.26 -12.61 -26.92
CA ALA A 3 16.92 -11.49 -26.23
C ALA A 3 15.91 -10.84 -25.26
N PHE A 4 15.93 -11.28 -24.01
CA PHE A 4 15.28 -10.59 -22.90
C PHE A 4 16.20 -10.73 -21.69
N ALA A 5 17.19 -9.84 -21.59
CA ALA A 5 18.05 -9.73 -20.42
C ALA A 5 18.89 -8.46 -20.55
N GLU A 6 18.38 -7.33 -20.07
CA GLU A 6 19.16 -6.31 -19.36
C GLU A 6 18.21 -5.56 -18.42
N ARG A 7 17.98 -6.15 -17.24
CA ARG A 7 17.33 -5.49 -16.11
C ARG A 7 18.40 -4.58 -15.51
N LEU A 8 18.28 -3.27 -15.69
CA LEU A 8 19.19 -2.31 -15.07
C LEU A 8 19.11 -2.47 -13.54
N PRO A 9 20.24 -2.55 -12.82
CA PRO A 9 20.23 -2.67 -11.37
C PRO A 9 19.76 -1.36 -10.74
N PHE A 10 18.75 -1.46 -9.87
CA PHE A 10 18.34 -0.40 -8.95
C PHE A 10 19.52 -0.08 -8.02
N GLN A 11 20.13 1.09 -8.19
CA GLN A 11 21.19 1.58 -7.32
C GLN A 11 20.56 2.31 -6.13
N PRO A 12 20.77 1.87 -4.87
CA PRO A 12 20.31 2.63 -3.72
C PRO A 12 21.16 3.90 -3.58
N VAL A 13 20.51 5.07 -3.55
CA VAL A 13 21.14 6.35 -3.19
C VAL A 13 21.40 6.34 -1.68
N LEU A 14 22.54 5.80 -1.26
CA LEU A 14 23.10 6.05 0.06
C LEU A 14 24.00 7.29 -0.04
N GLY A 15 23.47 8.44 0.37
CA GLY A 15 24.20 9.69 0.37
C GLY A 15 23.59 10.71 1.30
N GLY A 16 24.01 10.70 2.56
CA GLY A 16 23.64 11.70 3.56
C GLY A 16 24.59 11.63 4.75
N ASN A 17 25.66 12.42 4.71
CA ASN A 17 26.69 12.53 5.74
C ASN A 17 26.10 12.80 7.13
N ALA A 18 26.29 11.86 8.05
CA ALA A 18 26.18 12.10 9.47
C ALA A 18 27.36 13.00 9.92
N SER A 19 27.07 14.17 10.45
CA SER A 19 28.02 14.98 11.23
C SER A 19 27.50 15.11 12.65
N PRO A 20 28.11 14.47 13.67
CA PRO A 20 27.75 14.71 15.06
C PRO A 20 28.52 15.93 15.57
N MET A 21 27.90 17.11 15.54
CA MET A 21 28.49 18.29 16.18
C MET A 21 28.21 18.28 17.69
N LEU A 22 29.20 17.75 18.40
CA LEU A 22 29.66 18.07 19.75
C LEU A 22 28.89 19.21 20.45
N LYS A 23 28.07 18.88 21.47
CA LYS A 23 27.63 19.85 22.48
C LYS A 23 28.34 19.55 23.80
N THR A 24 29.20 20.49 24.17
CA THR A 24 30.02 20.52 25.38
C THR A 24 29.17 20.62 26.65
N LEU A 25 29.72 20.01 27.70
CA LEU A 25 29.23 19.74 29.05
C LEU A 25 29.33 20.94 30.03
N LEU A 26 28.62 20.79 31.17
CA LEU A 26 28.76 21.40 32.52
C LEU A 26 27.82 22.57 32.85
N LEU A 27 27.31 22.78 34.08
CA LEU A 27 27.01 22.04 35.33
C LEU A 27 26.58 23.14 36.32
N ALA A 28 25.45 22.99 37.04
CA ALA A 28 25.31 23.46 38.43
C ALA A 28 24.01 22.96 39.11
N LEU A 29 24.22 22.27 40.24
CA LEU A 29 23.30 21.95 41.35
C LEU A 29 22.69 23.22 41.99
N ALA A 30 21.62 23.26 42.79
CA ALA A 30 20.67 22.32 43.40
C ALA A 30 19.48 23.18 43.93
N PHE A 31 18.31 22.59 44.19
CA PHE A 31 17.67 22.64 45.52
C PHE A 31 16.49 21.68 45.60
N ALA A 32 16.31 21.15 46.80
CA ALA A 32 15.49 20.02 47.17
C ALA A 32 13.98 20.27 47.04
N GLY A 33 13.24 19.20 46.76
CA GLY A 33 11.80 19.13 46.84
C GLY A 33 11.36 17.68 46.91
N MET A 34 11.62 17.03 48.04
CA MET A 34 11.02 15.73 48.35
C MET A 34 9.52 15.95 48.57
N SER A 35 8.69 15.42 47.67
CA SER A 35 7.27 15.17 47.93
C SER A 35 6.94 13.81 47.34
N LEU A 36 6.90 12.81 48.22
CA LEU A 36 6.24 11.53 47.96
C LEU A 36 4.73 11.83 47.91
N THR A 37 4.14 11.79 46.72
CA THR A 37 2.70 11.67 46.55
C THR A 37 2.41 10.62 45.48
N SER A 38 1.79 9.53 45.94
CA SER A 38 0.95 8.53 45.29
C SER A 38 1.08 8.30 43.78
N ALA A 39 1.33 7.03 43.43
CA ALA A 39 1.20 6.49 42.09
C ALA A 39 -0.19 6.79 41.49
N GLU A 40 -0.22 7.70 40.50
CA GLU A 40 -1.33 7.80 39.56
C GLU A 40 -1.07 6.80 38.43
N ALA A 41 -2.09 5.97 38.20
CA ALA A 41 -2.12 4.96 37.17
C ALA A 41 -1.72 5.56 35.81
N GLN A 42 -0.89 4.82 35.06
CA GLN A 42 -0.71 5.05 33.64
C GLN A 42 -2.08 5.08 32.98
N ASP A 43 -2.54 6.27 32.62
CA ASP A 43 -3.65 6.47 31.69
C ASP A 43 -3.29 5.68 30.43
N ALA A 44 -3.96 4.54 30.26
CA ALA A 44 -3.94 3.76 29.06
C ALA A 44 -4.55 4.66 27.98
N ARG A 45 -3.67 5.45 27.35
CA ARG A 45 -3.98 6.28 26.19
C ARG A 45 -4.55 5.33 25.14
N ALA A 46 -5.88 5.24 25.12
CA ALA A 46 -6.60 4.55 24.08
C ALA A 46 -6.06 5.10 22.77
N HIS A 47 -5.47 4.24 21.95
CA HIS A 47 -5.26 4.55 20.56
C HIS A 47 -6.65 4.73 19.97
N GLN A 48 -7.16 5.95 20.05
CA GLN A 48 -8.23 6.41 19.19
C GLN A 48 -7.65 6.26 17.79
N HIS A 49 -8.00 5.18 17.11
CA HIS A 49 -8.03 5.17 15.66
C HIS A 49 -9.02 6.25 15.30
N ALA A 50 -8.53 7.49 15.21
CA ALA A 50 -9.23 8.54 14.50
C ALA A 50 -9.57 7.91 13.17
N THR A 51 -10.85 7.64 12.96
CA THR A 51 -11.39 7.31 11.66
C THR A 51 -10.80 8.37 10.75
N MET A 52 -9.92 7.97 9.83
CA MET A 52 -9.42 8.87 8.80
C MET A 52 -10.68 9.29 8.05
N ALA A 53 -11.26 10.42 8.43
CA ALA A 53 -12.33 11.03 7.67
C ALA A 53 -11.78 11.13 6.24
N PRO A 54 -12.52 10.65 5.23
CA PRO A 54 -12.04 10.76 3.86
C PRO A 54 -11.66 12.22 3.67
N ALA A 55 -10.39 12.47 3.31
CA ALA A 55 -9.94 13.81 2.97
C ALA A 55 -10.96 14.34 1.96
N SER A 56 -11.75 15.34 2.37
CA SER A 56 -12.76 15.90 1.48
C SER A 56 -11.99 16.34 0.24
N PRO A 57 -12.35 15.84 -0.96
CA PRO A 57 -11.66 16.25 -2.16
C PRO A 57 -11.79 17.78 -2.21
N ASP A 58 -10.72 18.48 -2.51
CA ASP A 58 -10.69 19.92 -2.78
C ASP A 58 -11.56 20.32 -4.00
N GLY A 59 -12.47 19.44 -4.42
CA GLY A 59 -13.30 19.54 -5.61
C GLY A 59 -12.52 19.30 -6.90
N SER A 60 -11.20 19.11 -6.87
CA SER A 60 -10.43 18.97 -8.10
C SER A 60 -10.85 17.74 -8.89
N PRO A 61 -10.78 17.79 -10.24
CA PRO A 61 -11.04 16.61 -11.08
C PRO A 61 -10.17 15.41 -10.68
N TYR A 62 -8.92 15.65 -10.28
CA TYR A 62 -8.03 14.62 -9.76
C TYR A 62 -8.55 13.97 -8.48
N ALA A 63 -8.98 14.77 -7.50
CA ALA A 63 -9.46 14.25 -6.22
C ALA A 63 -10.77 13.47 -6.39
N GLN A 64 -11.68 13.92 -7.28
CA GLN A 64 -12.90 13.19 -7.62
C GLN A 64 -12.60 11.84 -8.29
N ALA A 65 -11.70 11.83 -9.28
CA ALA A 65 -11.32 10.60 -9.98
C ALA A 65 -10.63 9.60 -9.04
N THR A 66 -9.76 10.10 -8.15
CA THR A 66 -9.08 9.27 -7.15
C THR A 66 -10.06 8.69 -6.13
N ALA A 67 -11.04 9.49 -5.66
CA ALA A 67 -12.08 9.02 -4.76
C ALA A 67 -12.91 7.90 -5.40
N ALA A 68 -13.32 8.07 -6.67
CA ALA A 68 -14.06 7.07 -7.42
C ALA A 68 -13.24 5.78 -7.66
N ALA A 69 -11.94 5.91 -7.95
CA ALA A 69 -11.03 4.77 -8.09
C ALA A 69 -10.91 3.98 -6.78
N MET A 70 -10.73 4.67 -5.65
CA MET A 70 -10.67 4.05 -4.32
C MET A 70 -11.98 3.37 -3.93
N GLU A 71 -13.12 3.99 -4.23
CA GLU A 71 -14.45 3.40 -3.98
C GLU A 71 -14.65 2.12 -4.80
N THR A 72 -14.33 2.16 -6.10
CA THR A 72 -14.43 0.99 -6.99
C THR A 72 -13.50 -0.13 -6.54
N MET A 73 -12.26 0.21 -6.19
CA MET A 73 -11.29 -0.74 -5.65
C MET A 73 -11.81 -1.41 -4.38
N HIS A 74 -12.29 -0.62 -3.42
CA HIS A 74 -12.81 -1.14 -2.16
C HIS A 74 -14.01 -2.06 -2.38
N ALA A 75 -14.97 -1.64 -3.21
CA ALA A 75 -16.13 -2.47 -3.57
C ALA A 75 -15.71 -3.78 -4.26
N GLY A 76 -14.72 -3.73 -5.15
CA GLY A 76 -14.16 -4.90 -5.82
C GLY A 76 -13.49 -5.86 -4.84
N MET A 77 -12.70 -5.35 -3.90
CA MET A 77 -12.06 -6.19 -2.87
C MET A 77 -13.08 -6.84 -1.94
N MET A 78 -14.11 -6.09 -1.52
CA MET A 78 -15.15 -6.59 -0.62
C MET A 78 -16.09 -7.60 -1.29
N SER A 79 -16.21 -7.56 -2.62
CA SER A 79 -17.00 -8.50 -3.41
C SER A 79 -16.20 -9.69 -3.95
N ALA A 80 -14.87 -9.71 -3.73
CA ALA A 80 -14.03 -10.83 -4.12
C ALA A 80 -14.45 -12.10 -3.36
N PRO A 81 -14.50 -13.28 -4.01
CA PRO A 81 -14.84 -14.52 -3.33
C PRO A 81 -13.86 -14.81 -2.19
N VAL A 82 -14.40 -15.25 -1.04
CA VAL A 82 -13.63 -15.81 0.07
C VAL A 82 -13.89 -17.31 0.07
N THR A 83 -12.91 -18.05 -0.39
CA THR A 83 -13.02 -19.49 -0.64
C THR A 83 -12.36 -20.32 0.47
N GLY A 84 -11.51 -19.69 1.28
CA GLY A 84 -10.68 -20.37 2.27
C GLY A 84 -9.36 -20.89 1.71
N ASP A 85 -9.16 -20.82 0.39
CA ASP A 85 -7.85 -20.96 -0.25
C ASP A 85 -7.15 -19.59 -0.24
N PRO A 86 -6.06 -19.43 0.54
CA PRO A 86 -5.38 -18.13 0.66
C PRO A 86 -4.78 -17.65 -0.66
N ASP A 87 -4.38 -18.56 -1.57
CA ASP A 87 -3.80 -18.18 -2.85
C ASP A 87 -4.88 -17.61 -3.77
N HIS A 88 -6.02 -18.30 -3.87
CA HIS A 88 -7.18 -17.81 -4.63
C HIS A 88 -7.69 -16.47 -4.09
N ASP A 89 -7.85 -16.37 -2.76
CA ASP A 89 -8.42 -15.19 -2.12
C ASP A 89 -7.48 -13.98 -2.26
N PHE A 90 -6.16 -14.19 -2.15
CA PHE A 90 -5.16 -13.16 -2.42
C PHE A 90 -5.25 -12.63 -3.85
N LEU A 91 -5.21 -13.52 -4.85
CA LEU A 91 -5.28 -13.14 -6.26
C LEU A 91 -6.59 -12.41 -6.59
N SER A 92 -7.71 -12.90 -6.05
CA SER A 92 -9.04 -12.34 -6.28
C SER A 92 -9.19 -10.92 -5.70
N GLN A 93 -8.60 -10.65 -4.52
CA GLN A 93 -8.59 -9.32 -3.92
C GLN A 93 -7.56 -8.39 -4.55
N MET A 94 -6.45 -8.93 -5.03
CA MET A 94 -5.35 -8.10 -5.54
C MET A 94 -5.63 -7.54 -6.94
N ILE A 95 -6.48 -8.21 -7.74
CA ILE A 95 -6.95 -7.68 -9.03
C ILE A 95 -7.65 -6.32 -8.91
N PRO A 96 -8.72 -6.14 -8.10
CA PRO A 96 -9.35 -4.84 -7.92
C PRO A 96 -8.42 -3.83 -7.23
N HIS A 97 -7.53 -4.27 -6.33
CA HIS A 97 -6.51 -3.40 -5.74
C HIS A 97 -5.60 -2.78 -6.79
N HIS A 98 -5.08 -3.60 -7.71
CA HIS A 98 -4.22 -3.13 -8.81
C HIS A 98 -5.00 -2.24 -9.79
N GLN A 99 -6.27 -2.56 -10.05
CA GLN A 99 -7.12 -1.73 -10.90
C GLN A 99 -7.31 -0.31 -10.32
N GLY A 100 -7.49 -0.19 -9.01
CA GLY A 100 -7.54 1.11 -8.32
C GLY A 100 -6.27 1.93 -8.54
N ALA A 101 -5.10 1.31 -8.41
CA ALA A 101 -3.81 1.97 -8.64
C ALA A 101 -3.65 2.45 -10.09
N ILE A 102 -4.08 1.63 -11.07
CA ILE A 102 -4.08 2.00 -12.49
C ILE A 102 -4.97 3.22 -12.73
N ASP A 103 -6.16 3.27 -12.15
CA ASP A 103 -7.11 4.35 -12.40
C ASP A 103 -6.70 5.66 -11.74
N MET A 104 -6.05 5.61 -10.58
CA MET A 104 -5.37 6.78 -9.99
C MET A 104 -4.20 7.28 -10.83
N ALA A 105 -3.39 6.35 -11.36
CA ALA A 105 -2.29 6.70 -12.26
C ALA A 105 -2.79 7.36 -13.55
N LYS A 106 -3.92 6.91 -14.10
CA LYS A 106 -4.58 7.61 -15.22
C LYS A 106 -5.09 8.99 -14.82
N ALA A 107 -5.67 9.13 -13.64
CA ALA A 107 -6.17 10.41 -13.14
C ALA A 107 -5.06 11.47 -13.03
N VAL A 108 -3.88 11.09 -12.51
CA VAL A 108 -2.76 12.04 -12.38
C VAL A 108 -2.21 12.48 -13.75
N LEU A 109 -2.21 11.59 -14.75
CA LEU A 109 -1.75 11.93 -16.11
C LEU A 109 -2.58 13.02 -16.80
N GLY A 110 -3.84 13.21 -16.41
CA GLY A 110 -4.69 14.31 -16.88
C GLY A 110 -4.52 15.62 -16.11
N SER A 111 -3.75 15.61 -15.01
CA SER A 111 -3.65 16.72 -14.06
C SER A 111 -2.23 17.25 -13.85
N THR A 112 -1.20 16.46 -14.19
CA THR A 112 0.21 16.82 -13.99
C THR A 112 0.98 17.03 -15.30
N GLU A 113 1.83 18.06 -15.30
CA GLU A 113 2.82 18.33 -16.34
C GLU A 113 4.24 17.91 -15.93
N ASP A 114 4.44 17.43 -14.69
CA ASP A 114 5.76 17.00 -14.21
C ASP A 114 6.20 15.70 -14.91
N PRO A 115 7.28 15.70 -15.71
CA PRO A 115 7.71 14.53 -16.46
C PRO A 115 8.09 13.35 -15.56
N ALA A 116 8.61 13.57 -14.34
CA ALA A 116 8.95 12.50 -13.42
C ALA A 116 7.68 11.78 -12.92
N ILE A 117 6.64 12.53 -12.57
CA ILE A 117 5.36 11.97 -12.13
C ILE A 117 4.65 11.25 -13.28
N ARG A 118 4.69 11.80 -14.49
CA ARG A 118 4.12 11.15 -15.67
C ARG A 118 4.80 9.81 -15.96
N ASN A 119 6.13 9.76 -15.89
CA ASN A 119 6.89 8.52 -16.08
C ASN A 119 6.51 7.49 -15.01
N LEU A 120 6.43 7.88 -13.74
CA LEU A 120 6.01 6.99 -12.66
C LEU A 120 4.60 6.44 -12.90
N ALA A 121 3.64 7.30 -13.25
CA ALA A 121 2.27 6.89 -13.52
C ALA A 121 2.18 5.91 -14.70
N GLN A 122 2.94 6.14 -15.77
CA GLN A 122 2.98 5.23 -16.92
C GLN A 122 3.60 3.88 -16.57
N SER A 123 4.61 3.84 -15.70
CA SER A 123 5.18 2.59 -15.18
C SER A 123 4.15 1.82 -14.35
N ILE A 124 3.45 2.49 -13.43
CA ILE A 124 2.37 1.89 -12.62
C ILE A 124 1.31 1.27 -13.53
N ILE A 125 0.83 2.00 -14.54
CA ILE A 125 -0.17 1.48 -15.49
C ILE A 125 0.35 0.22 -16.17
N THR A 126 1.60 0.22 -16.64
CA THR A 126 2.18 -0.90 -17.40
C THR A 126 2.37 -2.14 -16.53
N GLU A 127 3.02 -1.97 -15.38
CA GLU A 127 3.37 -3.07 -14.47
C GLU A 127 2.12 -3.70 -13.85
N GLN A 128 1.20 -2.88 -13.34
CA GLN A 128 0.00 -3.36 -12.67
C GLN A 128 -0.98 -4.01 -13.67
N THR A 129 -1.03 -3.54 -14.93
CA THR A 129 -1.82 -4.22 -15.98
C THR A 129 -1.26 -5.61 -16.29
N TYR A 130 0.07 -5.73 -16.34
CA TYR A 130 0.73 -7.02 -16.52
C TYR A 130 0.43 -7.96 -15.34
N GLU A 131 0.53 -7.46 -14.11
CA GLU A 131 0.23 -8.23 -12.89
C GLU A 131 -1.23 -8.68 -12.85
N ILE A 132 -2.20 -7.84 -13.21
CA ILE A 132 -3.61 -8.25 -13.35
C ILE A 132 -3.75 -9.41 -14.34
N THR A 133 -3.06 -9.33 -15.48
CA THR A 133 -3.09 -10.39 -16.49
C THR A 133 -2.52 -11.70 -15.94
N LEU A 134 -1.40 -11.62 -15.23
CA LEU A 134 -0.78 -12.76 -14.56
C LEU A 134 -1.71 -13.38 -13.52
N MET A 135 -2.28 -12.58 -12.61
CA MET A 135 -3.19 -13.06 -11.56
C MET A 135 -4.44 -13.73 -12.14
N ARG A 136 -5.02 -13.16 -13.20
CA ARG A 136 -6.15 -13.77 -13.92
C ARG A 136 -5.77 -15.11 -14.54
N SER A 137 -4.57 -15.23 -15.10
CA SER A 137 -4.09 -16.50 -15.65
C SER A 137 -3.88 -17.57 -14.58
N MET A 138 -3.39 -17.18 -13.40
CA MET A 138 -3.22 -18.08 -12.26
C MET A 138 -4.56 -18.58 -11.73
N LEU A 139 -5.55 -17.69 -11.58
CA LEU A 139 -6.91 -18.08 -11.17
C LEU A 139 -7.56 -19.07 -12.16
N ALA A 140 -7.41 -18.82 -13.47
CA ALA A 140 -7.93 -19.72 -14.49
C ALA A 140 -7.25 -21.11 -14.45
N ALA A 141 -5.93 -21.16 -14.27
CA ALA A 141 -5.18 -22.41 -14.17
C ALA A 141 -5.56 -23.22 -12.92
N SER A 142 -5.83 -22.56 -11.79
CA SER A 142 -6.27 -23.22 -10.55
C SER A 142 -7.70 -23.76 -10.63
N ALA A 143 -8.58 -23.13 -11.42
CA ALA A 143 -9.93 -23.65 -11.65
C ALA A 143 -9.92 -24.96 -12.46
N ASP A 144 -8.97 -25.12 -13.38
CA ASP A 144 -8.83 -26.33 -14.21
C ASP A 144 -8.25 -27.53 -13.44
N THR A 145 -7.50 -27.30 -12.35
CA THR A 145 -6.92 -28.36 -11.52
C THR A 145 -7.87 -28.88 -10.44
N ALA A 146 -8.97 -28.17 -10.16
CA ALA A 146 -10.01 -28.54 -9.19
C ALA A 146 -10.98 -29.65 -9.69
N LYS A 147 -10.48 -30.66 -10.39
CA LYS A 147 -11.24 -31.89 -10.73
C LYS A 147 -11.54 -32.68 -9.43
N PRO A 148 -12.67 -33.41 -9.36
CA PRO A 148 -13.29 -33.77 -8.09
C PRO A 148 -12.40 -34.71 -7.28
N VAL A 149 -12.24 -34.39 -5.99
CA VAL A 149 -11.77 -35.32 -4.99
C VAL A 149 -12.70 -36.54 -5.05
N PRO A 150 -12.21 -37.76 -5.30
CA PRO A 150 -13.07 -38.93 -5.29
C PRO A 150 -13.72 -39.04 -3.91
N GLU A 151 -15.06 -39.01 -3.89
CA GLU A 151 -15.84 -39.29 -2.68
C GLU A 151 -15.46 -40.67 -2.17
N THR A 152 -14.79 -40.73 -1.02
CA THR A 152 -14.72 -41.96 -0.24
C THR A 152 -16.03 -42.06 0.55
N THR A 153 -17.06 -42.61 -0.08
CA THR A 153 -18.27 -43.08 0.60
C THR A 153 -18.00 -44.48 1.20
N PRO A 154 -18.74 -44.83 2.27
CA PRO A 154 -18.39 -44.65 3.68
C PRO A 154 -17.52 -45.77 4.27
#